data_AF-A0A3E2NWC4-F1
#
_entry.id   AF-A0A3E2NWC4-F1
#
_cell.length_a   1.000
_cell.length_b   1.000
_cell.length_c   1.000
_cell.angle_alpha   90.00
_cell.angle_beta   90.00
_cell.angle_gamma   90.00
#
_symmetry.space_group_name_H-M   'P 1'
#
loop_
_entity.id
_entity.type
_entity.pdbx_description
1 polymer ?
#
loop_
_entity_poly.entity_id
_entity_poly.type
_entity_poly.pdbx_seq_one_letter_code
_entity_poly.pdbx_strand_id
1 'polypeptide(L)'
;MLRLLNSRENWNALGANSITTAKSLLGQRFDLVLLGNGLSSLDEDSFTIYVAENYPETKVCIHYGGGSGLLFSEVRQTLCI
;
A
#
# COMPACT_ATOMS: atom_id res chain seq x y z
N MET A 1 3.78 5.69 -10.28
CA MET A 1 3.24 4.49 -9.60
C MET A 1 1.72 4.41 -9.73
N LEU A 2 0.97 5.41 -9.23
CA LEU A 2 -0.50 5.47 -9.36
C LEU A 2 -1.04 5.32 -10.77
N ARG A 3 -0.41 5.95 -11.76
CA ARG A 3 -0.80 5.83 -13.17
C ARG A 3 -0.67 4.40 -13.71
N LEU A 4 0.34 3.65 -13.26
CA LEU A 4 0.57 2.25 -13.66
C LEU A 4 -0.43 1.29 -12.99
N LEU A 5 -0.74 1.54 -11.71
CA LEU A 5 -1.72 0.74 -10.98
C LEU A 5 -3.12 0.91 -11.56
N ASN A 6 -3.54 2.16 -11.83
CA ASN A 6 -4.83 2.47 -12.45
C ASN A 6 -4.88 2.17 -13.96
N SER A 7 -3.78 1.70 -14.59
CA SER A 7 -3.83 1.23 -15.98
C SER A 7 -4.36 -0.19 -16.13
N ARG A 8 -4.59 -0.91 -15.02
CA ARG A 8 -5.24 -2.22 -15.05
C ARG A 8 -6.73 -2.08 -14.78
N GLU A 9 -7.56 -2.64 -15.66
CA GLU A 9 -8.95 -2.92 -15.32
C GLU A 9 -8.98 -3.74 -14.01
N ASN A 10 -9.87 -3.34 -13.09
CA ASN A 10 -10.03 -3.86 -11.72
C ASN A 10 -9.11 -3.32 -10.62
N TRP A 11 -8.12 -2.46 -10.89
CA TRP A 11 -7.28 -1.88 -9.84
C TRP A 11 -7.60 -0.40 -9.65
N ASN A 12 -8.09 -0.03 -8.46
CA ASN A 12 -8.31 1.36 -8.06
C ASN A 12 -7.27 1.75 -7.01
N ALA A 13 -6.21 2.43 -7.43
CA ALA A 13 -5.15 2.85 -6.53
C ALA A 13 -5.29 4.33 -6.18
N LEU A 14 -5.31 4.62 -4.88
CA LEU A 14 -5.27 5.97 -4.33
C LEU A 14 -3.89 6.27 -3.75
N GLY A 15 -3.46 7.53 -3.91
CA GLY A 15 -2.16 7.99 -3.49
C GLY A 15 -2.24 8.83 -2.24
N ALA A 16 -1.41 8.52 -1.24
CA ALA A 16 -1.18 9.37 -0.09
C ALA A 16 0.29 9.78 -0.03
N ASN A 17 0.55 11.05 0.21
CA ASN A 17 1.88 11.62 0.40
C ASN A 17 2.23 11.82 1.89
N SER A 18 1.36 11.38 2.80
CA SER A 18 1.54 11.50 4.24
C SER A 18 0.71 10.43 4.96
N ILE A 19 1.19 9.96 6.11
CA ILE A 19 0.52 8.97 6.94
C ILE A 19 -0.88 9.44 7.33
N THR A 20 -1.04 10.72 7.68
CA THR A 20 -2.34 11.30 8.05
C THR A 20 -3.36 11.15 6.92
N THR A 21 -2.96 11.47 5.69
CA THR A 21 -3.80 11.31 4.49
C THR A 21 -4.11 9.83 4.25
N ALA A 22 -3.11 8.95 4.39
CA ALA A 22 -3.30 7.51 4.23
C ALA A 22 -4.33 6.97 5.25
N LYS A 23 -4.23 7.37 6.52
CA LYS A 23 -5.20 6.99 7.56
C LYS A 23 -6.61 7.47 7.26
N SER A 24 -6.77 8.70 6.76
CA SER A 24 -8.08 9.22 6.36
C SER A 24 -8.67 8.45 5.17
N LEU A 25 -7.83 7.94 4.27
CA LEU A 25 -8.30 7.17 3.11
C LEU A 25 -8.73 5.76 3.48
N LEU A 26 -8.11 5.13 4.49
CA LEU A 26 -8.40 3.74 4.89
C LEU A 26 -9.89 3.46 5.17
N GLY A 27 -10.68 4.48 5.52
CA GLY A 27 -12.13 4.38 5.67
C GLY A 27 -12.87 3.92 4.40
N GLN A 28 -12.24 3.99 3.22
CA GLN A 28 -12.79 3.49 1.96
C GLN A 28 -12.65 1.97 1.78
N ARG A 29 -12.03 1.27 2.73
CA ARG A 29 -11.69 -0.17 2.71
C ARG A 29 -10.86 -0.58 1.49
N PHE A 30 -9.57 -0.82 1.73
CA PHE A 30 -8.65 -1.31 0.71
C PHE A 30 -8.27 -2.76 0.99
N ASP A 31 -8.06 -3.55 -0.06
CA ASP A 31 -7.48 -4.89 0.07
C ASP A 31 -5.97 -4.84 0.37
N LEU A 32 -5.29 -3.78 -0.09
CA LEU A 32 -3.85 -3.64 0.01
C LEU A 32 -3.43 -2.19 0.23
N VAL A 33 -2.50 -1.99 1.15
CA VAL A 33 -1.73 -0.75 1.28
C VAL A 33 -0.30 -0.99 0.85
N LEU A 34 0.18 -0.15 -0.06
CA LEU A 34 1.55 -0.17 -0.52
C LEU A 34 2.32 1.00 0.08
N LEU A 35 3.29 0.70 0.95
CA LEU A 35 4.20 1.68 1.53
C LEU A 35 5.39 1.89 0.60
N GLY A 36 5.71 3.14 0.28
CA GLY A 36 6.86 3.47 -0.55
C GLY A 36 8.10 3.77 0.28
N ASN A 37 9.27 3.65 -0.36
CA ASN A 37 10.63 3.98 0.11
C ASN A 37 10.91 5.34 0.79
N GLY A 38 9.89 6.18 0.99
CA GLY A 38 10.05 7.51 1.59
C GLY A 38 9.77 7.57 3.09
N LEU A 39 9.37 6.46 3.71
CA LEU A 39 9.02 6.38 5.13
C LEU A 39 10.21 5.85 5.93
N SER A 40 10.33 6.30 7.19
CA SER A 40 11.27 5.69 8.13
C SER A 40 10.73 4.36 8.64
N SER A 41 11.61 3.45 9.03
CA SER A 41 11.21 2.12 9.54
C SER A 41 10.25 2.19 10.74
N LEU A 42 10.40 3.21 11.59
CA LEU A 42 9.50 3.50 12.71
C LEU A 42 8.07 3.87 12.25
N ASP A 43 7.97 4.67 11.20
CA ASP A 43 6.69 5.08 10.62
C ASP A 43 6.01 3.91 9.91
N GLU A 44 6.78 3.09 9.20
CA GLU A 44 6.30 1.89 8.52
C GLU A 44 5.72 0.88 9.53
N ASP A 45 6.44 0.60 10.61
CA ASP A 45 6.02 -0.33 11.65
C ASP A 45 4.77 0.20 12.38
N SER A 46 4.80 1.47 12.79
CA SER A 46 3.66 2.13 13.45
C SER A 46 2.40 2.15 12.57
N PHE A 47 2.56 2.36 11.26
CA PHE A 47 1.45 2.34 10.33
C PHE A 47 0.94 0.92 10.05
N THR A 48 1.86 -0.04 9.93
CA THR A 48 1.51 -1.46 9.74
C THR A 48 0.69 -1.98 10.92
N ILE A 49 1.12 -1.69 12.15
CA ILE A 49 0.37 -2.03 13.37
C ILE A 49 -1.01 -1.38 13.33
N TYR A 50 -1.09 -0.08 13.03
CA TYR A 50 -2.35 0.64 12.95
C TYR A 50 -3.34 0.01 11.95
N VAL A 51 -2.86 -0.37 10.76
CA VAL A 51 -3.69 -1.05 9.75
C VAL A 51 -4.10 -2.44 10.24
N ALA A 52 -3.19 -3.23 10.80
CA ALA A 52 -3.51 -4.56 11.30
C ALA A 52 -4.57 -4.54 12.42
N GLU A 53 -4.53 -3.53 13.30
CA GLU A 53 -5.49 -3.39 14.40
C GLU A 53 -6.87 -2.87 13.95
N ASN A 54 -6.92 -1.93 13.01
CA ASN A 54 -8.16 -1.26 12.62
C ASN A 54 -8.80 -1.85 11.34
N TYR A 55 -7.99 -2.48 10.49
CA TYR A 55 -8.37 -2.99 9.18
C TYR A 55 -7.68 -4.36 8.94
N PRO A 56 -8.03 -5.40 9.70
CA PRO A 56 -7.36 -6.71 9.63
C PRO A 56 -7.50 -7.42 8.28
N GLU A 57 -8.49 -7.01 7.49
CA GLU A 57 -8.74 -7.46 6.12
C GLU A 57 -7.83 -6.79 5.08
N THR A 58 -7.19 -5.67 5.44
CA THR A 58 -6.24 -4.94 4.58
C THR A 58 -4.83 -5.46 4.77
N LYS A 59 -4.19 -5.89 3.68
CA LYS A 59 -2.78 -6.31 3.71
C LYS A 59 -1.85 -5.10 3.56
N VAL A 60 -0.71 -5.11 4.26
CA VAL A 60 0.33 -4.07 4.13
C VAL A 60 1.53 -4.65 3.40
N CYS A 61 2.05 -3.90 2.43
CA CYS A 61 3.11 -4.32 1.54
C CYS A 61 4.14 -3.20 1.42
N ILE A 62 5.39 -3.47 1.77
CA ILE A 62 6.46 -2.47 1.69
C ILE A 62 7.17 -2.60 0.35
N HIS A 63 7.21 -1.53 -0.42
CA HIS A 63 7.89 -1.46 -1.72
C HIS A 63 9.22 -0.75 -1.57
N TYR A 64 10.30 -1.53 -1.61
CA TYR A 64 11.67 -1.06 -1.44
C TYR A 64 12.32 -0.49 -2.71
N GLY A 65 11.52 -0.21 -3.75
CA GLY A 65 11.99 0.36 -5.01
C GLY A 65 12.65 -0.66 -5.95
N GLY A 66 12.75 -0.31 -7.23
CA GLY A 66 13.33 -1.19 -8.26
C GLY A 66 12.60 -1.20 -9.61
N GLY A 67 11.60 -0.34 -9.79
CA GLY A 67 10.87 -0.19 -11.06
C GLY A 67 9.51 -0.90 -11.06
N SER A 68 8.77 -0.75 -12.16
CA SER A 68 7.39 -1.22 -12.28
C SER A 68 7.22 -2.74 -12.21
N GLY A 69 8.21 -3.53 -12.64
CA GLY A 69 8.14 -5.00 -12.61
C GLY A 69 8.21 -5.61 -11.20
N LEU A 70 9.00 -5.00 -10.31
CA LEU A 70 9.13 -5.43 -8.92
C LEU A 70 7.86 -5.07 -8.13
N LEU A 71 7.34 -3.86 -8.33
CA LEU A 71 6.07 -3.41 -7.75
C LEU A 71 4.94 -4.42 -7.98
N PHE A 72 4.74 -4.86 -9.22
CA PHE A 72 3.68 -5.82 -9.52
C PHE A 72 3.95 -7.18 -8.89
N SER A 73 5.20 -7.62 -8.83
CA SER A 73 5.56 -8.90 -8.22
C SER A 73 5.32 -8.88 -6.70
N GLU A 74 5.66 -7.79 -6.03
CA GLU A 74 5.43 -7.59 -4.59
C GLU A 74 3.93 -7.53 -4.26
N VAL A 75 3.15 -6.76 -5.03
CA VAL A 75 1.69 -6.68 -4.88
C VAL A 75 1.05 -8.05 -5.07
N ARG A 76 1.46 -8.80 -6.11
CA ARG A 76 0.95 -10.15 -6.38
C ARG A 76 1.33 -11.16 -5.30
N GLN A 77 2.56 -11.11 -4.80
CA GLN A 77 3.03 -11.96 -3.72
C GLN A 77 2.21 -11.73 -2.45
N THR A 78 1.93 -10.47 -2.12
CA THR A 78 1.16 -10.11 -0.92
C THR A 78 -0.32 -10.43 -1.06
N LEU A 79 -0.92 -10.17 -2.22
CA LEU A 79 -2.30 -10.55 -2.51
C LEU A 79 -2.46 -12.07 -2.74
N CYS A 80 -1.37 -12.81 -2.95
CA CYS A 80 -1.36 -14.23 -3.28
C CYS A 80 -2.15 -14.55 -4.58
N ILE A 81 -1.94 -13.74 -5.63
CA ILE A 81 -2.59 -13.84 -6.97
C ILE A 81 -1.59 -13.96 -8.14
#